data_AF-A0A949YID7-F1
#
_entry.id   AF-A0A949YID7-F1
#
_cell.length_a   1.000
_cell.length_b   1.000
_cell.length_c   1.000
_cell.angle_alpha   90.00
_cell.angle_beta   90.00
_cell.angle_gamma   90.00
#
_symmetry.space_group_name_H-M   'P 1'
#
loop_
_entity.id
_entity.type
_entity.pdbx_description
1 polymer ?
#
loop_
_entity_poly.entity_id
_entity_poly.type
_entity_poly.pdbx_seq_one_letter_code
_entity_poly.pdbx_strand_id
1 'polypeptide(L)'
;MRCPAVYPPDPTLGITDPQLLPPPKLVSRRRNYEHRPCPRCGQSCPRDRIFTRTLDDLGDPVGGRPRDIRLTYSQHHCTRCRRFVTADRSDLAAPKARYTHRVVALAVRLVVEDGLPNPV
;
A
#
# COMPACT_ATOMS: atom_id res chain seq x y z
N MET A 1 9.58 -15.59 -36.35
CA MET A 1 9.05 -16.63 -35.46
C MET A 1 8.89 -16.05 -34.07
N ARG A 2 7.66 -15.97 -33.53
CA ARG A 2 7.41 -15.64 -32.11
C ARG A 2 7.28 -16.97 -31.38
N CYS A 3 8.18 -17.28 -30.45
CA CYS A 3 7.97 -18.41 -29.54
C CYS A 3 6.68 -18.14 -28.75
N PRO A 4 5.78 -19.13 -28.59
CA PRO A 4 4.63 -18.95 -27.71
C PRO A 4 5.17 -18.71 -26.31
N ALA A 5 4.69 -17.64 -25.65
CA ALA A 5 5.01 -17.40 -24.26
C ALA A 5 4.57 -18.62 -23.45
N VAL A 6 5.53 -19.39 -22.94
CA VAL A 6 5.25 -20.48 -22.03
C VAL A 6 4.78 -19.82 -20.73
N TYR A 7 3.47 -19.87 -20.47
CA TYR A 7 2.93 -19.43 -19.19
C TYR A 7 3.40 -20.42 -18.13
N PRO A 8 4.23 -20.01 -17.14
CA PRO A 8 4.53 -20.88 -16.02
C PRO A 8 3.22 -21.20 -15.28
N PRO A 9 3.06 -22.44 -14.80
CA PRO A 9 1.85 -22.83 -14.08
C PRO A 9 1.67 -21.95 -12.84
N ASP A 10 0.45 -21.45 -12.66
CA ASP A 10 0.08 -20.66 -11.49
C ASP A 10 0.17 -21.56 -10.24
N PRO A 11 1.05 -21.27 -9.26
CA PRO A 11 1.22 -22.09 -8.07
C PRO A 11 0.00 -22.06 -7.14
N THR A 12 -0.99 -21.20 -7.41
CA THR A 12 -2.25 -21.13 -6.66
C THR A 12 -3.38 -21.91 -7.32
N LEU A 13 -3.17 -22.44 -8.54
CA LEU A 13 -4.19 -23.20 -9.26
C LEU A 13 -4.58 -24.46 -8.45
N GLY A 14 -5.87 -24.60 -8.17
CA GLY A 14 -6.42 -25.73 -7.42
C GLY A 14 -6.41 -25.56 -5.89
N ILE A 15 -5.87 -24.46 -5.36
CA ILE A 15 -6.02 -24.11 -3.94
C ILE A 15 -7.41 -23.51 -3.74
N THR A 16 -8.27 -24.23 -3.02
CA THR A 16 -9.63 -23.78 -2.68
C THR A 16 -9.75 -23.18 -1.28
N ASP A 17 -8.85 -23.56 -0.37
CA ASP A 17 -8.76 -22.99 0.98
C ASP A 17 -7.82 -21.76 0.99
N PRO A 18 -8.33 -20.55 1.29
CA PRO A 18 -7.52 -19.34 1.38
C PRO A 18 -6.34 -19.43 2.36
N GLN A 19 -6.44 -20.26 3.40
CA GLN A 19 -5.36 -20.44 4.39
C GLN A 19 -4.15 -21.19 3.82
N LEU A 20 -4.34 -21.94 2.73
CA LEU A 20 -3.27 -22.67 2.04
C LEU A 20 -2.57 -21.82 0.97
N LEU A 21 -3.05 -20.59 0.71
CA LEU A 21 -2.38 -19.68 -0.21
C LEU A 21 -0.99 -19.32 0.31
N PRO A 22 0.01 -19.18 -0.58
CA PRO A 22 1.33 -18.74 -0.17
C PRO A 22 1.24 -17.35 0.48
N PRO A 23 1.97 -17.09 1.58
CA PRO A 23 1.87 -15.81 2.28
C PRO A 23 2.27 -14.65 1.36
N PRO A 24 1.76 -13.43 1.57
CA PRO A 24 2.16 -12.29 0.77
C PRO A 24 3.66 -12.00 0.90
N LYS A 25 4.25 -11.42 -0.14
CA LYS A 25 5.65 -10.97 -0.10
C LYS A 25 5.75 -9.68 0.72
N LEU A 26 6.53 -9.70 1.80
CA LEU A 26 6.74 -8.51 2.61
C LEU A 26 7.69 -7.52 1.92
N VAL A 27 7.27 -6.28 1.78
CA VAL A 27 8.07 -5.18 1.22
C VAL A 27 8.12 -4.03 2.21
N SER A 28 9.31 -3.53 2.51
CA SER A 28 9.48 -2.38 3.41
C SER A 28 9.44 -1.07 2.61
N ARG A 29 8.66 -0.09 3.08
CA ARG A 29 8.71 1.29 2.60
C ARG A 29 8.95 2.25 3.76
N ARG A 30 9.78 3.26 3.53
CA ARG A 30 10.16 4.23 4.56
C ARG A 30 9.85 5.66 4.12
N ARG A 31 9.03 6.33 4.93
CA ARG A 31 8.72 7.76 4.89
C ARG A 31 9.07 8.38 6.23
N ASN A 32 10.26 8.04 6.72
CA ASN A 32 10.78 8.48 8.00
C ASN A 32 11.79 9.60 7.75
N TYR A 33 11.36 10.83 7.96
CA TYR A 33 12.17 12.03 7.75
C TYR A 33 12.58 12.61 9.09
N GLU A 34 13.76 13.21 9.16
CA GLU A 34 14.21 13.91 10.36
C GLU A 34 13.47 15.25 10.53
N HIS A 35 13.25 15.95 9.42
CA HIS A 35 12.52 17.22 9.39
C HIS A 35 11.49 17.23 8.25
N ARG A 36 10.36 17.90 8.48
CA ARG A 36 9.37 18.21 7.44
C ARG A 36 8.82 19.63 7.61
N PRO A 37 8.55 20.36 6.52
CA PRO A 37 7.90 21.66 6.62
C PRO A 37 6.47 21.50 7.12
N CYS A 38 6.03 22.42 7.99
CA CYS A 38 4.63 22.51 8.38
C CYS A 38 3.78 22.89 7.15
N PRO A 39 2.74 22.13 6.79
CA PRO A 39 1.89 22.45 5.64
C PRO A 39 1.11 23.77 5.81
N ARG A 40 1.01 24.30 7.04
CA ARG A 40 0.31 25.56 7.32
C ARG A 40 1.21 26.79 7.29
N CYS A 41 2.43 26.70 7.82
CA CYS A 41 3.30 27.87 8.01
C CYS A 41 4.71 27.72 7.41
N GLY A 42 5.02 26.59 6.77
CA GLY A 42 6.32 26.32 6.16
C GLY A 42 7.46 26.00 7.13
N GLN A 43 7.28 26.26 8.44
CA GLN A 43 8.33 26.05 9.45
C GLN A 43 8.88 24.62 9.41
N SER A 44 10.21 24.47 9.43
CA SER A 44 10.86 23.17 9.58
C SER A 44 10.52 22.56 10.94
N CYS A 45 9.88 21.40 10.94
CA CYS A 45 9.43 20.71 12.14
C CYS A 45 10.25 19.41 12.31
N PRO A 46 10.94 19.22 13.44
CA PRO A 46 11.66 17.98 13.72
C PRO A 46 10.69 16.81 13.89
N ARG A 47 11.20 15.60 13.72
CA ARG A 47 10.48 14.36 13.99
C ARG A 47 10.19 14.25 15.48
N ASP A 48 8.92 14.03 15.79
CA ASP A 48 8.39 13.77 17.13
C ASP A 48 8.28 12.25 17.37
N ARG A 49 7.61 11.53 16.47
CA ARG A 49 7.33 10.09 16.60
C ARG A 49 7.54 9.32 15.31
N ILE A 50 7.69 8.01 15.44
CA ILE A 50 7.71 7.07 14.33
C ILE A 50 6.53 6.11 14.48
N PHE A 51 5.87 5.83 13.38
CA PHE A 51 4.77 4.88 13.28
C PHE A 51 5.08 3.84 12.23
N THR A 52 4.48 2.66 12.38
CA THR A 52 4.49 1.61 11.36
C THR A 52 3.05 1.17 11.09
N ARG A 53 2.72 0.88 9.83
CA ARG A 53 1.50 0.17 9.44
C ARG A 53 1.78 -0.76 8.27
N THR A 54 0.98 -1.81 8.13
CA THR A 54 0.99 -2.69 6.96
C THR A 54 -0.12 -2.28 6.00
N LEU A 55 0.16 -2.30 4.69
CA LEU A 55 -0.80 -2.09 3.62
C LEU A 55 -0.80 -3.30 2.70
N ASP A 56 -1.99 -3.74 2.31
CA ASP A 56 -2.16 -4.88 1.42
C ASP A 56 -2.16 -4.36 -0.03
N ASP A 57 -1.26 -4.90 -0.86
CA ASP A 57 -1.04 -4.51 -2.26
C ASP A 57 -1.10 -5.73 -3.19
N LEU A 58 -1.46 -5.50 -4.45
CA LEU A 58 -1.55 -6.54 -5.47
C LEU A 58 -0.19 -7.16 -5.82
N GLY A 59 0.91 -6.43 -5.60
CA GLY A 59 2.23 -6.90 -6.00
C GLY A 59 2.51 -6.78 -7.50
N ASP A 60 3.24 -7.74 -8.06
CA ASP A 60 3.63 -7.72 -9.47
C ASP A 60 2.52 -8.38 -10.33
N PRO A 61 1.96 -7.70 -11.36
CA PRO A 61 0.96 -8.30 -12.24
C PRO A 61 1.42 -9.59 -12.92
N VAL A 62 2.74 -9.73 -13.17
CA VAL A 62 3.29 -10.90 -13.88
C VAL A 62 3.49 -12.07 -12.92
N GLY A 63 3.96 -11.80 -11.71
CA GLY A 63 4.25 -12.82 -10.70
C GLY A 63 3.06 -13.25 -9.85
N GLY A 64 1.91 -12.59 -9.98
CA GLY A 64 0.62 -12.95 -9.35
C GLY A 64 0.56 -12.91 -7.82
N ARG A 65 1.69 -12.75 -7.11
CA ARG A 65 1.74 -12.85 -5.65
C ARG A 65 1.50 -11.49 -4.96
N PRO A 66 0.50 -11.39 -4.07
CA PRO A 66 0.24 -10.20 -3.27
C PRO A 66 1.46 -9.75 -2.45
N ARG A 67 1.47 -8.47 -2.08
CA ARG A 67 2.52 -7.87 -1.26
C ARG A 67 1.94 -7.17 -0.05
N ASP A 68 2.64 -7.33 1.07
CA ASP A 68 2.39 -6.56 2.28
C ASP A 68 3.42 -5.45 2.37
N ILE A 69 2.99 -4.20 2.25
CA ILE A 69 3.85 -3.03 2.38
C ILE A 69 3.92 -2.64 3.85
N ARG A 70 5.03 -2.97 4.52
CA ARG A 70 5.35 -2.47 5.86
C ARG A 70 5.87 -1.03 5.75
N LEU A 71 4.97 -0.08 5.95
CA LEU A 71 5.24 1.35 5.86
C LEU A 71 5.64 1.93 7.22
N THR A 72 6.88 2.37 7.35
CA THR A 72 7.35 3.18 8.48
C THR A 72 7.30 4.66 8.11
N TYR A 73 6.67 5.49 8.93
CA TYR A 73 6.50 6.93 8.66
C TYR A 73 6.70 7.79 9.90
N SER A 74 7.21 9.01 9.71
CA SER A 74 7.43 9.97 10.80
C SER A 74 6.21 10.85 11.05
N GLN A 75 6.06 11.31 12.30
CA GLN A 75 5.19 12.41 12.71
C GLN A 75 6.06 13.57 13.19
N HIS A 76 5.62 14.78 12.93
CA HIS A 76 6.32 16.02 13.21
C HIS A 76 5.38 16.95 13.99
N HIS A 77 5.92 17.65 14.98
CA HIS A 77 5.18 18.64 15.75
C HIS A 77 5.63 20.04 15.34
N CYS A 78 4.69 20.85 14.85
CA CYS A 78 4.95 22.26 14.59
C CYS A 78 4.71 23.07 15.87
N THR A 79 5.77 23.62 16.45
CA THR A 79 5.69 24.46 17.66
C THR A 79 4.93 25.77 17.41
N ARG A 80 5.05 26.36 16.22
CA ARG A 80 4.35 27.60 15.86
C ARG A 80 2.84 27.41 15.70
N CYS A 81 2.42 26.35 15.00
CA CYS A 81 1.00 26.05 14.77
C CYS A 81 0.38 25.15 15.84
N ARG A 82 1.18 24.61 16.77
CA ARG A 82 0.80 23.64 17.80
C ARG A 82 0.03 22.44 17.23
N ARG A 83 0.52 21.88 16.12
CA ARG A 83 -0.15 20.78 15.40
C ARG A 83 0.81 19.66 15.05
N PHE A 84 0.31 18.44 15.13
CA PHE A 84 0.99 17.23 14.68
C PHE A 84 0.65 16.94 13.22
N VAL A 85 1.68 16.66 12.42
CA VAL A 85 1.57 16.33 11.01
C VAL A 85 2.40 15.08 10.73
N THR A 86 1.79 14.09 10.10
CA THR A 86 2.52 12.89 9.64
C THR A 86 3.13 13.14 8.27
N ALA A 87 4.24 12.46 7.98
CA ALA A 87 4.72 12.35 6.61
C ALA A 87 3.58 11.94 5.67
N ASP A 88 3.53 12.55 4.49
CA ASP A 88 2.47 12.27 3.51
C ASP A 88 2.55 10.82 3.03
N ARG A 89 1.39 10.18 2.89
CA ARG A 89 1.22 8.78 2.45
C ARG A 89 0.04 8.65 1.48
N SER A 90 -0.52 9.77 1.05
CA SER A 90 -1.73 9.84 0.24
C SER A 90 -1.54 9.22 -1.15
N ASP A 91 -0.29 9.11 -1.61
CA ASP A 91 0.08 8.39 -2.84
C ASP A 91 -0.09 6.86 -2.72
N LEU A 92 -0.01 6.31 -1.51
CA LEU A 92 -0.05 4.86 -1.28
C LEU A 92 -1.47 4.35 -1.01
N ALA A 93 -2.19 5.01 -0.11
CA ALA A 93 -3.50 4.59 0.33
C ALA A 93 -4.25 5.75 0.98
N ALA A 94 -5.58 5.67 0.98
CA ALA A 94 -6.42 6.59 1.72
C ALA A 94 -6.10 6.58 3.24
N PRO A 95 -6.48 7.63 3.99
CA PRO A 95 -6.29 7.68 5.44
C PRO A 95 -6.95 6.47 6.11
N LYS A 96 -6.20 5.78 6.98
CA LYS A 96 -6.64 4.58 7.72
C LYS A 96 -7.01 3.36 6.86
N ALA A 97 -6.99 3.45 5.53
CA ALA A 97 -7.23 2.31 4.67
C ALA A 97 -6.17 1.23 4.85
N ARG A 98 -6.62 -0.02 4.74
CA ARG A 98 -5.79 -1.23 4.75
C ARG A 98 -5.21 -1.53 3.36
N TYR A 99 -6.00 -1.29 2.32
CA TYR A 99 -5.63 -1.54 0.93
C TYR A 99 -4.94 -0.33 0.30
N THR A 100 -4.00 -0.59 -0.62
CA THR A 100 -3.44 0.47 -1.46
C THR A 100 -4.48 1.00 -2.46
N HIS A 101 -4.26 2.21 -2.98
CA HIS A 101 -5.10 2.76 -4.06
C HIS A 101 -5.15 1.85 -5.28
N ARG A 102 -4.09 1.06 -5.51
CA ARG A 102 -4.01 0.14 -6.63
C ARG A 102 -4.96 -1.06 -6.46
N VAL A 103 -5.08 -1.61 -5.26
CA VAL A 103 -6.08 -2.64 -4.95
C VAL A 103 -7.48 -2.07 -5.12
N VAL A 104 -7.75 -0.89 -4.56
CA VAL A 104 -9.07 -0.24 -4.65
C VAL A 104 -9.45 0.03 -6.10
N ALA A 105 -8.52 0.57 -6.91
CA ALA A 105 -8.75 0.84 -8.32
C ALA A 105 -9.06 -0.43 -9.12
N LEU A 106 -8.33 -1.53 -8.85
CA LEU A 106 -8.63 -2.82 -9.49
C LEU A 106 -10.01 -3.34 -9.08
N ALA A 107 -10.34 -3.30 -7.79
CA ALA A 107 -11.64 -3.76 -7.29
C ALA A 107 -12.80 -2.98 -7.92
N VAL A 108 -12.69 -1.64 -8.00
CA VAL A 108 -13.69 -0.79 -8.67
C VAL A 108 -13.83 -1.19 -10.14
N ARG A 109 -12.71 -1.40 -10.84
CA ARG A 109 -12.73 -1.82 -12.24
C ARG A 109 -13.44 -3.17 -12.44
N LEU A 110 -13.12 -4.17 -11.62
CA LEU A 110 -13.75 -5.49 -11.65
C LEU A 110 -15.26 -5.43 -11.41
N VAL A 111 -15.72 -4.55 -10.51
CA VAL A 111 -17.16 -4.38 -10.24
C VAL A 111 -17.87 -3.65 -11.39
N VAL A 112 -17.25 -2.59 -11.93
CA VAL A 112 -17.89 -1.71 -12.92
C VAL A 112 -17.82 -2.30 -14.33
N GLU A 113 -16.67 -2.82 -14.73
CA GLU A 113 -16.43 -3.30 -16.10
C GLU A 113 -16.82 -4.78 -16.26
N ASP A 114 -16.47 -5.63 -15.29
CA ASP A 114 -16.69 -7.08 -15.37
C ASP A 114 -18.01 -7.53 -14.71
N GLY A 115 -18.77 -6.60 -14.12
CA GLY A 115 -20.08 -6.87 -13.52
C GLY A 115 -20.03 -7.77 -12.28
N LEU A 116 -18.87 -7.88 -11.62
CA LEU A 116 -18.71 -8.72 -10.43
C LEU A 116 -19.55 -8.16 -9.27
N PRO A 117 -20.23 -9.03 -8.49
CA PRO A 117 -20.99 -8.59 -7.34
C PRO A 117 -20.04 -7.95 -6.32
N ASN A 118 -20.47 -6.83 -5.74
CA ASN A 118 -19.69 -6.12 -4.74
C ASN A 118 -19.45 -7.03 -3.52
N PRO A 119 -18.19 -7.37 -3.17
CA PRO A 119 -17.92 -8.14 -1.97
C PRO A 119 -18.11 -7.23 -0.76
N VAL A 120 -19.25 -7.38 -0.08
CA VAL A 120 -19.58 -6.69 1.18
C VAL A 120 -18.98 -7.43 2.36
#